data_AF-A0A1H5L5E0-F1
#
_entry.id   AF-A0A1H5L5E0-F1
#
_cell.length_a   1.000
_cell.length_b   1.000
_cell.length_c   1.000
_cell.angle_alpha   90.00
_cell.angle_beta   90.00
_cell.angle_gamma   90.00
#
_symmetry.space_group_name_H-M   'P 1'
#
loop_
_entity.id
_entity.type
_entity.pdbx_description
1 polymer ?
#
loop_
_entity_poly.entity_id
_entity_poly.type
_entity_poly.pdbx_seq_one_letter_code
_entity_poly.pdbx_strand_id
1 'polypeptide(L)'
;MGVRGTQRQRQMNEEETVRINHVQVGESYIACIPRRLPNAIRKRPALTLGEWEADVQMHLARGHRIMVAVTGYGDEHGTVTVTQEVVTSRVGVQLTDEQALHLGLAVGQVYDIDGTVRDGVGRIITFRKAVTHTLPVRWLRPVSERLELPPDMLQTYRAQVCRAADGMSCSEIRQATIGALETVHKLQGLALDNPNYDRSVSAAEVEHDEWRRIARHVEGNSLSAYDLRVDPDAIKDPPPVQFR
;
A
#
# COMPACT_ATOMS: atom_id res chain seq x y z
N MET A 1 9.07 -12.75 -37.95
CA MET A 1 9.10 -11.94 -36.70
C MET A 1 7.98 -12.34 -35.70
N GLY A 2 7.66 -13.63 -35.52
CA GLY A 2 6.51 -14.08 -34.71
C GLY A 2 6.80 -14.96 -33.49
N VAL A 3 8.05 -15.32 -33.22
CA VAL A 3 8.39 -16.40 -32.27
C VAL A 3 8.69 -15.90 -30.84
N ARG A 4 9.08 -14.63 -30.67
CA ARG A 4 9.40 -14.05 -29.34
C ARG A 4 8.17 -13.75 -28.46
N GLY A 5 6.99 -13.59 -29.05
CA GLY A 5 5.75 -13.36 -28.29
C GLY A 5 5.25 -14.62 -27.58
N THR A 6 5.36 -15.77 -28.24
CA THR A 6 4.79 -17.04 -27.79
C THR A 6 5.58 -17.67 -26.63
N GLN A 7 6.90 -17.49 -26.58
CA GLN A 7 7.73 -17.97 -25.47
C GLN A 7 7.54 -17.16 -24.18
N ARG A 8 7.42 -15.83 -24.28
CA ARG A 8 7.10 -14.97 -23.12
C ARG A 8 5.70 -15.24 -22.58
N GLN A 9 4.72 -15.46 -23.45
CA GLN A 9 3.37 -15.81 -23.02
C GLN A 9 3.31 -17.19 -22.34
N ARG A 10 4.08 -18.17 -22.82
CA ARG A 10 4.17 -19.49 -22.13
C ARG A 10 4.82 -19.40 -20.75
N GLN A 11 5.96 -18.71 -20.61
CA GLN A 11 6.60 -18.53 -19.30
C GLN A 11 5.72 -17.76 -18.31
N MET A 12 5.04 -16.71 -18.78
CA MET A 12 4.13 -15.92 -17.94
C MET A 12 2.89 -16.71 -17.52
N ASN A 13 2.36 -17.58 -18.39
CA ASN A 13 1.27 -18.48 -18.04
C ASN A 13 1.69 -19.57 -17.05
N GLU A 14 2.91 -20.11 -17.17
CA GLU A 14 3.46 -21.11 -16.24
C GLU A 14 3.67 -20.52 -14.84
N GLU A 15 4.24 -19.32 -14.73
CA GLU A 15 4.39 -18.62 -13.44
C GLU A 15 3.04 -18.27 -12.80
N GLU A 16 2.01 -17.98 -13.59
CA GLU A 16 0.65 -17.75 -13.10
C GLU A 16 -0.05 -19.02 -12.61
N THR A 17 0.12 -20.15 -13.30
CA THR A 17 -0.33 -21.46 -12.80
C THR A 17 0.35 -21.85 -11.49
N VAL A 18 1.64 -21.53 -11.32
CA VAL A 18 2.32 -21.86 -10.05
C VAL A 18 1.76 -20.97 -8.94
N ARG A 19 1.58 -19.67 -9.19
CA ARG A 19 1.09 -18.74 -8.16
C ARG A 19 -0.36 -18.96 -7.75
N ILE A 20 -1.25 -19.40 -8.65
CA ILE A 20 -2.66 -19.64 -8.27
C ILE A 20 -2.79 -20.76 -7.23
N ASN A 21 -1.89 -21.75 -7.28
CA ASN A 21 -1.85 -22.85 -6.30
C ASN A 21 -1.42 -22.39 -4.89
N HIS A 22 -0.83 -21.20 -4.76
CA HIS A 22 -0.43 -20.61 -3.48
C HIS A 22 -1.47 -19.60 -2.94
N VAL A 23 -2.55 -19.35 -3.68
CA VAL A 23 -3.63 -18.48 -3.22
C VAL A 23 -4.69 -19.32 -2.53
N GLN A 24 -5.07 -18.95 -1.31
CA GLN A 24 -6.09 -19.65 -0.54
C GLN A 24 -7.34 -18.77 -0.40
N VAL A 25 -8.51 -19.38 -0.63
CA VAL A 25 -9.80 -18.73 -0.40
C VAL A 25 -10.03 -18.59 1.10
N GLY A 26 -10.49 -17.41 1.53
CA GLY A 26 -10.66 -17.04 2.94
C GLY A 26 -9.48 -16.26 3.52
N GLU A 27 -8.33 -16.26 2.85
CA GLU A 27 -7.13 -15.57 3.31
C GLU A 27 -7.03 -14.13 2.79
N SER A 28 -6.31 -13.30 3.55
CA SER A 28 -6.01 -11.92 3.18
C SER A 28 -4.70 -11.80 2.41
N TYR A 29 -4.67 -10.91 1.43
CA TYR A 29 -3.52 -10.61 0.60
C TYR A 29 -3.39 -9.11 0.36
N ILE A 30 -2.20 -8.68 -0.03
CA ILE A 30 -1.97 -7.33 -0.55
C ILE A 30 -2.05 -7.40 -2.08
N ALA A 31 -3.00 -6.67 -2.67
CA ALA A 31 -3.09 -6.49 -4.11
C ALA A 31 -2.26 -5.28 -4.54
N CYS A 32 -1.21 -5.51 -5.33
CA CYS A 32 -0.37 -4.48 -5.93
C CYS A 32 -0.96 -4.03 -7.27
N ILE A 33 -1.76 -2.96 -7.25
CA ILE A 33 -2.48 -2.50 -8.44
C ILE A 33 -1.53 -1.71 -9.35
N PRO A 34 -1.36 -2.09 -10.63
CA PRO A 34 -0.44 -1.40 -11.51
C PRO A 34 -0.92 0.01 -11.80
N ARG A 35 0.04 0.94 -11.93
CA ARG A 35 -0.24 2.33 -12.32
C ARG A 35 -0.96 2.42 -13.67
N ARG A 36 -0.64 1.51 -14.60
CA ARG A 36 -1.32 1.36 -15.88
C ARG A 36 -2.09 0.04 -15.90
N LEU A 37 -3.41 0.13 -15.72
CA LEU A 37 -4.29 -1.04 -15.80
C LEU A 37 -4.25 -1.67 -17.21
N PRO A 38 -4.30 -3.01 -17.31
CA PRO A 38 -4.48 -3.71 -18.58
C PRO A 38 -5.72 -3.24 -19.33
N ASN A 39 -5.67 -3.29 -20.67
CA ASN A 39 -6.80 -2.89 -21.51
C ASN A 39 -8.08 -3.68 -21.23
N ALA A 40 -7.95 -4.98 -20.91
CA ALA A 40 -9.08 -5.84 -20.59
C ALA A 40 -9.88 -5.33 -19.38
N ILE A 41 -9.20 -4.78 -18.38
CA ILE A 41 -9.84 -4.20 -17.18
C ILE A 41 -10.32 -2.78 -17.48
N ARG A 42 -9.51 -1.95 -18.16
CA ARG A 42 -9.83 -0.54 -18.42
C ARG A 42 -11.03 -0.32 -19.35
N LYS A 43 -11.24 -1.23 -20.32
CA LYS A 43 -12.28 -1.09 -21.35
C LYS A 43 -13.48 -2.00 -21.11
N ARG A 44 -13.55 -2.69 -19.97
CA ARG A 44 -14.68 -3.54 -19.64
C ARG A 44 -15.91 -2.64 -19.44
N PRO A 45 -17.03 -2.88 -20.15
CA PRO A 45 -18.26 -2.18 -19.84
C PRO A 45 -18.81 -2.74 -18.52
N ALA A 46 -19.06 -1.87 -17.55
CA ALA A 46 -19.79 -2.23 -16.35
C ALA A 46 -21.28 -2.44 -16.70
N LEU A 47 -21.81 -3.63 -16.39
CA LEU A 47 -23.20 -3.99 -16.69
C LEU A 47 -24.11 -3.81 -15.47
N THR A 48 -23.50 -3.74 -14.28
CA THR A 48 -24.19 -3.54 -13.00
C THR A 48 -23.58 -2.38 -12.23
N LEU A 49 -24.33 -1.82 -11.27
CA LEU A 49 -23.81 -0.78 -10.37
C LEU A 49 -22.60 -1.27 -9.56
N GLY A 50 -22.64 -2.52 -9.08
CA GLY A 50 -21.54 -3.10 -8.32
C GLY A 50 -20.26 -3.24 -9.15
N GLU A 51 -20.37 -3.63 -10.42
CA GLU A 51 -19.23 -3.65 -11.35
C GLU A 51 -18.69 -2.24 -11.62
N TRP A 52 -19.57 -1.26 -11.80
CA TRP A 52 -19.14 0.13 -12.01
C TRP A 52 -18.39 0.67 -10.79
N GLU A 53 -18.89 0.41 -9.58
CA GLU A 53 -18.22 0.79 -8.34
C GLU A 53 -16.86 0.11 -8.21
N ALA A 54 -16.79 -1.19 -8.52
CA ALA A 54 -15.53 -1.95 -8.54
C ALA A 54 -14.52 -1.36 -9.53
N ASP A 55 -14.96 -0.96 -10.71
CA ASP A 55 -14.12 -0.33 -11.73
C ASP A 55 -13.59 1.04 -11.27
N VAL A 56 -14.45 1.86 -10.65
CA VAL A 56 -14.06 3.16 -10.09
C VAL A 56 -13.01 2.97 -8.99
N GLN A 57 -13.26 2.07 -8.04
CA GLN A 57 -12.30 1.77 -6.96
C GLN A 57 -10.97 1.26 -7.50
N MET A 58 -10.99 0.41 -8.53
CA MET A 58 -9.78 -0.06 -9.20
C MET A 58 -9.00 1.08 -9.86
N HIS A 59 -9.69 2.06 -10.44
CA HIS A 59 -9.07 3.23 -11.06
C HIS A 59 -8.45 4.19 -10.04
N LEU A 60 -9.07 4.33 -8.86
CA LEU A 60 -8.53 5.10 -7.73
C LEU A 60 -7.34 4.40 -7.09
N ALA A 61 -7.35 3.07 -7.03
CA ALA A 61 -6.25 2.26 -6.47
C ALA A 61 -5.02 2.12 -7.39
N ARG A 62 -4.99 2.75 -8.58
CA ARG A 62 -3.87 2.61 -9.52
C ARG A 62 -2.54 3.05 -8.92
N GLY A 63 -1.56 2.14 -8.92
CA GLY A 63 -0.23 2.39 -8.36
C GLY A 63 -0.18 2.26 -6.84
N HIS A 64 -1.30 1.89 -6.21
CA HIS A 64 -1.43 1.67 -4.79
C HIS A 64 -1.48 0.18 -4.45
N ARG A 65 -1.23 -0.11 -3.18
CA ARG A 65 -1.37 -1.42 -2.57
C ARG A 65 -2.61 -1.38 -1.69
N ILE A 66 -3.48 -2.36 -1.88
CA ILE A 66 -4.73 -2.47 -1.12
C ILE A 66 -4.81 -3.84 -0.47
N MET A 67 -5.36 -3.89 0.74
CA MET A 67 -5.66 -5.14 1.42
C MET A 67 -6.96 -5.71 0.86
N VAL A 68 -6.94 -7.00 0.52
CA VAL A 68 -8.09 -7.71 -0.04
C VAL A 68 -8.20 -9.10 0.58
N ALA A 69 -9.41 -9.61 0.73
CA ALA A 69 -9.68 -10.99 1.10
C ALA A 69 -10.05 -11.79 -0.14
N VAL A 70 -9.43 -12.95 -0.36
CA VAL A 70 -9.78 -13.81 -1.51
C VAL A 70 -11.06 -14.56 -1.17
N THR A 71 -12.08 -14.41 -2.00
CA THR A 71 -13.40 -15.04 -1.81
C THR A 71 -13.70 -16.15 -2.82
N GLY A 72 -12.90 -16.27 -3.88
CA GLY A 72 -13.00 -17.38 -4.81
C GLY A 72 -11.99 -17.28 -5.95
N TYR A 73 -12.05 -18.25 -6.86
CA TYR A 73 -11.32 -18.19 -8.13
C TYR A 73 -12.19 -17.52 -9.19
N GLY A 74 -11.57 -16.79 -10.11
CA GLY A 74 -12.29 -16.15 -11.22
C GLY A 74 -12.52 -17.12 -12.38
N ASP A 75 -13.39 -16.73 -13.30
CA ASP A 75 -13.73 -17.52 -14.49
C ASP A 75 -12.57 -17.62 -15.49
N GLU A 76 -11.70 -16.61 -15.52
CA GLU A 76 -10.49 -16.59 -16.33
C GLU A 76 -9.32 -17.25 -15.59
N HIS A 77 -8.56 -18.10 -16.29
CA HIS A 77 -7.37 -18.73 -15.73
C HIS A 77 -6.38 -17.69 -15.19
N GLY A 78 -5.84 -17.91 -13.98
CA GLY A 78 -4.90 -16.99 -13.35
C GLY A 78 -5.56 -15.79 -12.68
N THR A 79 -6.89 -15.79 -12.52
CA THR A 79 -7.63 -14.74 -11.81
C THR A 79 -8.32 -15.25 -10.56
N VAL A 80 -8.53 -14.36 -9.61
CA VAL A 80 -9.25 -14.63 -8.36
C VAL A 80 -10.25 -13.52 -8.07
N THR A 81 -11.34 -13.91 -7.44
CA THR A 81 -12.36 -13.00 -6.92
C THR A 81 -11.95 -12.61 -5.51
N VAL A 82 -11.87 -11.31 -5.26
CA VAL A 82 -11.44 -10.74 -3.99
C VAL A 82 -12.44 -9.69 -3.53
N THR A 83 -12.49 -9.49 -2.23
CA THR A 83 -13.30 -8.44 -1.61
C THR A 83 -12.38 -7.43 -0.95
N GLN A 84 -12.60 -6.15 -1.26
CA GLN A 84 -11.93 -5.02 -0.64
C GLN A 84 -12.93 -4.32 0.29
N GLU A 85 -12.54 -4.06 1.54
CA GLU A 85 -13.27 -3.10 2.37
C GLU A 85 -12.89 -1.68 1.98
N VAL A 86 -13.89 -0.86 1.63
CA VAL A 86 -13.71 0.56 1.36
C VAL A 86 -14.55 1.38 2.31
N VAL A 87 -14.06 2.57 2.67
CA VAL A 87 -14.84 3.53 3.44
C VAL A 87 -15.77 4.28 2.48
N THR A 88 -17.04 4.40 2.85
CA THR A 88 -18.06 5.11 2.09
C THR A 88 -18.84 6.07 2.99
N SER A 89 -19.25 7.20 2.41
CA SER A 89 -20.23 8.12 2.99
C SER A 89 -21.68 7.79 2.60
N ARG A 90 -21.87 6.83 1.68
CA ARG A 90 -23.17 6.36 1.21
C ARG A 90 -23.39 4.91 1.63
N VAL A 91 -24.47 4.66 2.36
CA VAL A 91 -24.86 3.30 2.78
C VAL A 91 -26.34 3.08 2.54
N GLY A 92 -26.66 1.92 1.98
CA GLY A 92 -28.03 1.44 1.88
C GLY A 92 -28.47 0.88 3.22
N VAL A 93 -29.54 1.40 3.80
CA VAL A 93 -30.11 0.96 5.07
C VAL A 93 -31.42 0.24 4.79
N GLN A 94 -31.51 -1.02 5.22
CA GLN A 94 -32.81 -1.66 5.41
C GLN A 94 -33.40 -1.16 6.71
N LEU A 95 -34.47 -0.38 6.60
CA LEU A 95 -35.26 0.02 7.75
C LEU A 95 -36.15 -1.14 8.17
N THR A 96 -36.38 -1.29 9.48
CA THR A 96 -37.45 -2.17 9.95
C THR A 96 -38.81 -1.61 9.52
N ASP A 97 -39.82 -2.47 9.43
CA ASP A 97 -41.18 -2.06 9.07
C ASP A 97 -41.68 -0.91 9.95
N GLU A 98 -41.42 -0.99 11.27
CA GLU A 98 -41.75 0.07 12.23
C GLU A 98 -41.01 1.38 11.94
N GLN A 99 -39.72 1.32 11.62
CA GLN A 99 -38.91 2.51 11.28
C GLN A 99 -39.38 3.15 9.97
N ALA A 100 -39.64 2.33 8.95
CA ALA A 100 -40.14 2.81 7.67
C ALA A 100 -41.50 3.49 7.84
N LEU A 101 -42.44 2.87 8.57
CA LEU A 101 -43.74 3.44 8.87
C LEU A 101 -43.63 4.75 9.67
N HIS A 102 -42.76 4.80 10.68
CA HIS A 102 -42.56 6.01 11.48
C HIS A 102 -42.00 7.18 10.67
N LEU A 103 -41.18 6.89 9.65
CA LEU A 103 -40.61 7.89 8.74
C LEU A 103 -41.52 8.18 7.53
N GLY A 104 -42.67 7.51 7.40
CA GLY A 104 -43.56 7.66 6.23
C GLY A 104 -42.99 7.08 4.93
N LEU A 105 -42.07 6.13 5.04
CA LEU A 105 -41.38 5.48 3.93
C LEU A 105 -42.00 4.10 3.61
N ALA A 106 -41.81 3.62 2.38
CA ALA A 106 -42.28 2.31 1.96
C ALA A 106 -41.51 1.17 2.67
N VAL A 107 -42.26 0.19 3.16
CA VAL A 107 -41.73 -1.01 3.84
C VAL A 107 -41.04 -1.94 2.84
N GLY A 108 -39.99 -2.64 3.30
CA GLY A 108 -39.27 -3.65 2.52
C GLY A 108 -38.32 -3.09 1.46
N GLN A 109 -38.09 -1.78 1.43
CA GLN A 109 -37.13 -1.13 0.54
C GLN A 109 -35.81 -0.82 1.25
N VAL A 110 -34.74 -0.73 0.44
CA VAL A 110 -33.43 -0.23 0.90
C VAL A 110 -33.37 1.26 0.58
N TYR A 111 -33.03 2.07 1.58
CA TYR A 111 -32.89 3.51 1.43
C TYR A 111 -31.42 3.90 1.48
N ASP A 112 -30.97 4.71 0.53
CA ASP A 112 -29.62 5.27 0.56
C ASP A 112 -29.59 6.53 1.40
N ILE A 113 -28.67 6.55 2.38
CA ILE A 113 -28.33 7.77 3.10
C ILE A 113 -27.13 8.40 2.38
N ASP A 114 -27.29 9.64 1.93
CA ASP A 114 -26.20 10.46 1.39
C ASP A 114 -25.91 11.61 2.36
N GLY A 115 -24.71 11.62 2.95
CA GLY A 115 -24.31 12.66 3.89
C GLY A 115 -23.27 12.21 4.92
N THR A 116 -23.07 13.06 5.94
CA THR A 116 -22.17 12.77 7.07
C THR A 116 -22.99 12.36 8.28
N VAL A 117 -22.87 11.11 8.72
CA VAL A 117 -23.46 10.66 9.98
C VAL A 117 -22.50 11.01 11.11
N ARG A 118 -23.01 11.57 12.21
CA ARG A 118 -22.23 11.87 13.42
C ARG A 118 -22.82 11.15 14.63
N ASP A 119 -21.96 10.72 15.55
CA ASP A 119 -22.40 10.20 16.84
C ASP A 119 -22.90 11.31 17.78
N GLY A 120 -23.40 10.93 18.96
CA GLY A 120 -23.91 11.87 19.96
C GLY A 120 -22.86 12.84 20.54
N VAL A 121 -21.58 12.65 20.22
CA VAL A 121 -20.45 13.51 20.62
C VAL A 121 -19.91 14.32 19.42
N GLY A 122 -20.56 14.22 18.26
CA GLY A 122 -20.23 14.96 17.05
C GLY A 122 -19.12 14.34 16.19
N ARG A 123 -18.69 13.10 16.47
CA ARG A 123 -17.67 12.41 15.66
C ARG A 123 -18.28 11.86 14.39
N ILE A 124 -17.57 12.00 13.27
CA ILE A 124 -18.01 11.44 11.99
C ILE A 124 -17.96 9.92 12.04
N ILE A 125 -19.09 9.27 11.76
CA ILE A 125 -19.21 7.83 11.58
C ILE A 125 -18.88 7.52 10.13
N THR A 126 -17.91 6.63 9.93
CA THR A 126 -17.54 6.11 8.61
C THR A 126 -18.15 4.73 8.42
N PHE A 127 -18.81 4.51 7.28
CA PHE A 127 -19.35 3.21 6.94
C PHE A 127 -18.35 2.43 6.11
N ARG A 128 -18.26 1.13 6.36
CA ARG A 128 -17.47 0.21 5.53
C ARG A 128 -18.39 -0.49 4.56
N LYS A 129 -17.96 -0.57 3.30
CA LYS A 129 -18.63 -1.33 2.25
C LYS A 129 -17.65 -2.31 1.65
N ALA A 130 -18.10 -3.53 1.42
CA ALA A 130 -17.37 -4.54 0.67
C ALA A 130 -17.56 -4.31 -0.84
N VAL A 131 -16.46 -4.24 -1.58
CA VAL A 131 -16.44 -4.16 -3.04
C VAL A 131 -15.72 -5.38 -3.58
N THR A 132 -16.35 -6.08 -4.52
CA THR A 132 -15.80 -7.30 -5.10
C THR A 132 -15.09 -7.00 -6.41
N HIS A 133 -13.89 -7.55 -6.58
CA HIS A 133 -13.07 -7.41 -7.78
C HIS A 133 -12.63 -8.78 -8.30
N THR A 134 -12.42 -8.89 -9.61
CA THR A 134 -11.68 -10.01 -10.20
C THR A 134 -10.28 -9.52 -10.57
N LEU A 135 -9.26 -10.06 -9.92
CA LEU A 135 -7.87 -9.63 -10.07
C LEU A 135 -6.98 -10.74 -10.63
N PRO A 136 -5.96 -10.42 -11.44
CA PRO A 136 -4.90 -11.37 -11.76
C PRO A 136 -4.14 -11.77 -10.49
N VAL A 137 -3.94 -13.07 -10.30
CA VAL A 137 -3.19 -13.65 -9.16
C VAL A 137 -1.79 -13.05 -9.06
N ARG A 138 -1.16 -12.73 -10.20
CA ARG A 138 0.17 -12.09 -10.24
C ARG A 138 0.23 -10.73 -9.55
N TRP A 139 -0.90 -10.09 -9.22
CA TRP A 139 -0.94 -8.85 -8.45
C TRP A 139 -1.01 -9.08 -6.95
N LEU A 140 -1.38 -10.28 -6.50
CA LEU A 140 -1.45 -10.60 -5.08
C LEU A 140 -0.07 -10.89 -4.52
N ARG A 141 0.13 -10.47 -3.28
CA ARG A 141 1.29 -10.75 -2.42
C ARG A 141 0.80 -11.17 -1.04
N PRO A 142 1.50 -12.08 -0.34
CA PRO A 142 1.23 -12.36 1.07
C PRO A 142 1.26 -11.06 1.89
N VAL A 143 0.44 -10.98 2.93
CA VAL A 143 0.42 -9.81 3.83
C VAL A 143 1.76 -9.61 4.54
N SER A 144 2.49 -10.70 4.76
CA SER A 144 3.84 -10.66 5.34
C SER A 144 4.93 -10.16 4.39
N GLU A 145 4.66 -10.07 3.08
CA GLU A 145 5.63 -9.62 2.10
C GLU A 145 5.76 -8.09 2.16
N ARG A 146 6.87 -7.64 2.75
CA ARG A 146 7.25 -6.22 2.76
C ARG A 146 7.80 -5.80 1.41
N LEU A 147 7.59 -4.52 1.07
CA LEU A 147 8.14 -3.93 -0.13
C LEU A 147 9.61 -3.63 0.07
N GLU A 148 10.47 -4.22 -0.75
CA GLU A 148 11.90 -3.87 -0.76
C GLU A 148 12.13 -2.57 -1.54
N LEU A 149 12.95 -1.69 -0.98
CA LEU A 149 13.37 -0.48 -1.68
C LEU A 149 14.44 -0.82 -2.73
N PRO A 150 14.33 -0.29 -3.96
CA PRO A 150 15.38 -0.42 -4.95
C PRO A 150 16.72 0.15 -4.43
N PRO A 151 17.87 -0.43 -4.83
CA PRO A 151 19.20 0.01 -4.39
C PRO A 151 19.45 1.51 -4.55
N ASP A 152 18.98 2.11 -5.64
CA ASP A 152 19.16 3.55 -5.91
C ASP A 152 18.45 4.44 -4.87
N MET A 153 17.28 4.00 -4.40
CA MET A 153 16.55 4.71 -3.34
C MET A 153 17.21 4.52 -1.99
N LEU A 154 17.69 3.31 -1.68
CA LEU A 154 18.48 3.07 -0.47
C LEU A 154 19.66 4.03 -0.39
N GLN A 155 20.43 4.16 -1.46
CA GLN A 155 21.55 5.10 -1.52
C GLN A 155 21.10 6.55 -1.38
N THR A 156 19.94 6.90 -1.96
CA THR A 156 19.39 8.26 -1.86
C THR A 156 19.03 8.64 -0.42
N TYR A 157 18.31 7.77 0.30
CA TYR A 157 17.95 8.03 1.70
C TYR A 157 19.19 8.09 2.59
N ARG A 158 20.15 7.18 2.40
CA ARG A 158 21.43 7.21 3.12
C ARG A 158 22.20 8.51 2.88
N ALA A 159 22.29 8.97 1.63
CA ALA A 159 22.95 10.22 1.28
C ALA A 159 22.24 11.46 1.89
N GLN A 160 20.90 11.44 1.99
CA GLN A 160 20.16 12.49 2.66
C GLN A 160 20.50 12.58 4.14
N VAL A 161 20.52 11.44 4.85
CA VAL A 161 20.90 11.37 6.27
C VAL A 161 22.35 11.83 6.47
N CYS A 162 23.28 11.31 5.67
CA CYS A 162 24.68 11.70 5.66
C CYS A 162 24.87 13.23 5.54
N ARG A 163 24.16 13.88 4.61
CA ARG A 163 24.21 15.35 4.45
C ARG A 163 23.55 16.10 5.59
N ALA A 164 22.46 15.57 6.15
CA ALA A 164 21.79 16.17 7.29
C ALA A 164 22.66 16.10 8.55
N ALA A 165 23.43 15.02 8.72
CA ALA A 165 24.32 14.82 9.86
C ALA A 165 25.60 15.66 9.81
N ASP A 166 25.99 16.17 8.64
CA ASP A 166 27.26 16.89 8.46
C ASP A 166 27.34 18.11 9.39
N GLY A 167 28.38 18.15 10.22
CA GLY A 167 28.58 19.17 11.26
C GLY A 167 27.80 18.97 12.56
N MET A 168 26.94 17.95 12.67
CA MET A 168 26.20 17.69 13.92
C MET A 168 27.10 17.10 15.00
N SER A 169 26.85 17.51 16.24
CA SER A 169 27.47 16.93 17.44
C SER A 169 26.95 15.51 17.72
N CYS A 170 27.70 14.76 18.53
CA CYS A 170 27.28 13.43 19.00
C CYS A 170 25.89 13.45 19.67
N SER A 171 25.58 14.48 20.47
CA SER A 171 24.27 14.62 21.13
C SER A 171 23.14 14.85 20.14
N GLU A 172 23.35 15.69 19.12
CA GLU A 172 22.35 15.96 18.08
C GLU A 172 22.07 14.71 17.24
N ILE A 173 23.12 13.96 16.90
CA ILE A 173 23.01 12.70 16.15
C ILE A 173 22.23 11.65 16.96
N ARG A 174 22.47 11.55 18.28
CA ARG A 174 21.68 10.65 19.14
C ARG A 174 20.20 11.06 19.18
N GLN A 175 19.92 12.35 19.33
CA GLN A 175 18.55 12.86 19.32
C GLN A 175 17.85 12.57 17.99
N ALA A 176 18.54 12.78 16.85
CA ALA A 176 18.04 12.46 15.52
C ALA A 176 17.79 10.95 15.34
N THR A 177 18.67 10.10 15.89
CA THR A 177 18.50 8.65 15.87
C THR A 177 17.22 8.21 16.60
N ILE A 178 16.93 8.80 17.75
CA ILE A 178 15.70 8.53 18.52
C ILE A 178 14.47 9.00 17.74
N GLY A 179 14.48 10.23 17.21
CA GLY A 179 13.38 10.75 16.41
C GLY A 179 13.12 9.93 15.13
N ALA A 180 14.17 9.40 14.50
CA ALA A 180 14.03 8.50 13.36
C ALA A 180 13.36 7.17 13.78
N LEU A 181 13.69 6.62 14.96
CA LEU A 181 13.04 5.41 15.47
C LEU A 181 11.55 5.63 15.77
N GLU A 182 11.20 6.77 16.38
CA GLU A 182 9.81 7.15 16.61
C GLU A 182 9.03 7.27 15.30
N THR A 183 9.66 7.82 14.27
CA THR A 183 9.09 7.90 12.92
C THR A 183 8.85 6.51 12.32
N VAL A 184 9.79 5.59 12.47
CA VAL A 184 9.62 4.17 12.09
C VAL A 184 8.41 3.56 12.78
N HIS A 185 8.31 3.65 14.10
CA HIS A 185 7.19 3.08 14.85
C HIS A 185 5.85 3.69 14.45
N LYS A 186 5.79 5.01 14.26
CA LYS A 186 4.58 5.71 13.79
C LYS A 186 4.15 5.20 12.42
N LEU A 187 5.07 5.09 11.48
CA LEU A 187 4.77 4.62 10.12
C LEU A 187 4.40 3.13 10.12
N GLN A 188 5.02 2.31 10.96
CA GLN A 188 4.64 0.89 11.13
C GLN A 188 3.20 0.77 11.64
N GLY A 189 2.80 1.60 12.61
CA GLY A 189 1.40 1.66 13.05
C GLY A 189 0.45 2.00 11.91
N LEU A 190 0.78 2.98 11.07
CA LEU A 190 -0.03 3.35 9.90
C LEU A 190 -0.04 2.27 8.81
N ALA A 191 1.04 1.51 8.67
CA ALA A 191 1.16 0.43 7.68
C ALA A 191 0.29 -0.78 8.02
N LEU A 192 0.00 -1.03 9.30
CA LEU A 192 -0.95 -2.07 9.72
C LEU A 192 -2.35 -1.82 9.13
N ASP A 193 -2.79 -0.56 9.10
CA ASP A 193 -4.10 -0.18 8.57
C ASP A 193 -4.09 0.05 7.05
N ASN A 194 -2.94 0.44 6.50
CA ASN A 194 -2.83 0.82 5.10
C ASN A 194 -1.46 0.44 4.50
N PRO A 195 -1.39 -0.65 3.70
CA PRO A 195 -0.17 -1.14 3.05
C PRO A 195 0.53 -0.13 2.11
N ASN A 196 -0.08 1.01 1.82
CA ASN A 196 0.59 2.08 1.08
C ASN A 196 1.72 2.74 1.88
N TYR A 197 1.70 2.62 3.22
CA TYR A 197 2.78 3.14 4.06
C TYR A 197 4.01 2.23 4.10
N ASP A 198 3.95 0.98 3.61
CA ASP A 198 5.09 0.05 3.64
C ASP A 198 6.37 0.66 3.06
N ARG A 199 6.25 1.39 1.94
CA ARG A 199 7.41 2.05 1.34
C ARG A 199 7.98 3.14 2.24
N SER A 200 7.11 3.89 2.92
CA SER A 200 7.52 4.91 3.89
C SER A 200 8.17 4.28 5.11
N VAL A 201 7.67 3.13 5.57
CA VAL A 201 8.31 2.33 6.64
C VAL A 201 9.71 1.93 6.22
N SER A 202 9.88 1.32 5.05
CA SER A 202 11.21 0.91 4.58
C SER A 202 12.16 2.09 4.41
N ALA A 203 11.67 3.25 3.97
CA ALA A 203 12.49 4.46 3.87
C ALA A 203 12.94 4.94 5.25
N ALA A 204 12.02 5.01 6.21
CA ALA A 204 12.33 5.42 7.58
C ALA A 204 13.27 4.43 8.29
N GLU A 205 13.12 3.12 8.04
CA GLU A 205 14.03 2.08 8.58
C GLU A 205 15.46 2.32 8.06
N VAL A 206 15.62 2.61 6.77
CA VAL A 206 16.93 2.93 6.17
C VAL A 206 17.53 4.21 6.74
N GLU A 207 16.70 5.25 6.92
CA GLU A 207 17.16 6.50 7.53
C GLU A 207 17.61 6.29 8.98
N HIS A 208 16.82 5.54 9.77
CA HIS A 208 17.15 5.21 11.15
C HIS A 208 18.46 4.40 11.26
N ASP A 209 18.63 3.38 10.41
CA ASP A 209 19.85 2.58 10.37
C ASP A 209 21.08 3.41 10.01
N GLU A 210 20.93 4.36 9.08
CA GLU A 210 22.01 5.28 8.71
C GLU A 210 22.35 6.24 9.86
N TRP A 211 21.35 6.79 10.56
CA TRP A 211 21.57 7.58 11.78
C TRP A 211 22.31 6.77 12.85
N ARG A 212 21.92 5.52 13.08
CA ARG A 212 22.62 4.61 14.02
C ARG A 212 24.05 4.31 13.58
N ARG A 213 24.32 4.19 12.29
CA ARG A 213 25.67 3.99 11.76
C ARG A 213 26.54 5.21 12.05
N ILE A 214 26.04 6.41 11.74
CA ILE A 214 26.74 7.68 11.97
C ILE A 214 27.00 7.88 13.47
N ALA A 215 26.02 7.61 14.34
CA ALA A 215 26.18 7.69 15.79
C ALA A 215 27.36 6.80 16.27
N ARG A 216 27.40 5.54 15.81
CA ARG A 216 28.50 4.61 16.13
C ARG A 216 29.84 5.10 15.61
N HIS A 217 29.89 5.69 14.42
CA HIS A 217 31.12 6.23 13.86
C HIS A 217 31.67 7.40 14.69
N VAL A 218 30.82 8.36 15.06
CA VAL A 218 31.19 9.53 15.87
C VAL A 218 31.64 9.11 17.27
N GLU A 219 30.90 8.21 17.91
CA GLU A 219 31.23 7.71 19.26
C GLU A 219 32.51 6.86 19.25
N GLY A 220 32.64 5.93 18.30
CA GLY A 220 33.78 5.03 18.19
C GLY A 220 35.09 5.76 17.91
N ASN A 221 35.05 6.86 17.17
CA ASN A 221 36.21 7.69 16.86
C ASN A 221 36.37 8.91 17.77
N SER A 222 35.51 9.05 18.80
CA SER A 222 35.51 10.20 19.73
C SER A 222 35.49 11.56 19.02
N LEU A 223 34.72 11.68 17.94
CA LEU A 223 34.61 12.91 17.16
C LEU A 223 33.71 13.91 17.89
N SER A 224 34.11 15.19 17.89
CA SER A 224 33.27 16.26 18.45
C SER A 224 32.06 16.58 17.57
N ALA A 225 32.20 16.36 16.26
CA ALA A 225 31.15 16.51 15.26
C ALA A 225 31.36 15.51 14.12
N TYR A 226 30.29 15.14 13.43
CA TYR A 226 30.36 14.33 12.23
C TYR A 226 30.87 15.16 11.05
N ASP A 227 31.83 14.61 10.30
CA ASP A 227 32.27 15.17 9.02
C ASP A 227 32.13 14.08 7.95
N LEU A 228 31.28 14.36 6.97
CA LEU A 228 30.98 13.48 5.85
C LEU A 228 32.23 13.06 5.05
N ARG A 229 33.28 13.88 5.05
CA ARG A 229 34.47 13.70 4.21
C ARG A 229 35.46 12.69 4.77
N VAL A 230 35.41 12.47 6.09
CA VAL A 230 36.30 11.55 6.80
C VAL A 230 35.66 10.20 7.10
N ASP A 231 34.35 10.08 6.88
CA ASP A 231 33.61 8.82 7.02
C ASP A 231 33.74 7.97 5.74
N PRO A 232 34.42 6.81 5.80
CA PRO A 232 34.64 5.96 4.62
C PRO A 232 33.36 5.32 4.09
N ASP A 233 32.32 5.19 4.91
CA ASP A 233 31.05 4.56 4.55
C ASP A 233 29.97 5.58 4.15
N ALA A 234 30.32 6.87 4.13
CA ALA A 234 29.44 7.95 3.76
C ALA A 234 29.09 7.93 2.28
N ILE A 235 27.81 8.16 1.98
CA ILE A 235 27.34 8.36 0.61
C ILE A 235 27.15 9.87 0.39
N LYS A 236 28.04 10.47 -0.41
CA LYS A 236 28.01 11.91 -0.71
C LYS A 236 26.92 12.30 -1.69
N ASP A 237 26.78 11.53 -2.76
CA ASP A 237 25.89 11.82 -3.87
C ASP A 237 24.94 10.66 -4.12
N PRO A 238 23.62 10.90 -4.20
CA PRO A 238 22.70 9.89 -4.67
C PRO A 238 23.04 9.53 -6.12
N PRO A 239 22.83 8.27 -6.56
CA PRO A 239 23.01 7.92 -7.96
C PRO A 239 22.12 8.83 -8.83
N PRO A 240 22.57 9.23 -10.04
CA PRO A 240 21.76 10.04 -10.92
C PRO A 240 20.45 9.31 -11.20
N VAL A 241 19.32 9.95 -10.87
CA VAL A 241 17.98 9.37 -11.04
C VAL A 241 17.77 9.10 -12.54
N GLN A 242 17.90 7.85 -12.95
CA GLN A 242 17.55 7.43 -14.31
C GLN A 242 16.03 7.29 -14.38
N PHE A 243 15.36 8.30 -14.93
CA PHE A 243 13.97 8.13 -15.36
C PHE A 243 13.94 7.15 -16.54
N ARG A 244 13.57 5.90 -16.29
CA ARG A 244 13.21 4.92 -17.33
C ARG A 244 11.71 4.88 -17.53
#